data_AF-A0AAD1DTA2-F1
#
_entry.id   AF-A0AAD1DTA2-F1
#
_cell.length_a   1.000
_cell.length_b   1.000
_cell.length_c   1.000
_cell.angle_alpha   90.00
_cell.angle_beta   90.00
_cell.angle_gamma   90.00
#
_symmetry.space_group_name_H-M   'P 1'
#
loop_
_entity.id
_entity.type
_entity.pdbx_description
1 polymer ?
#
loop_
_entity_poly.entity_id
_entity_poly.type
_entity_poly.pdbx_seq_one_letter_code
_entity_poly.pdbx_strand_id
1 'polypeptide(L)'
;MKKLLNIGFSIVLFGGFLVSCKSDDYGTVQSIGKVKIDSVKLVNDTMNVLGIQHIKTYSSYQSQCQGFYGYDYVYGANFDRTVTAYKYITNEPCTQANYVGVNQINFNPQKRGTYTLKFWNGGDNWITKTIVLE
;
A
#
# COMPACT_ATOMS: atom_id res chain seq x y z
N MET A 1 49.97 -42.43 40.70
CA MET A 1 49.12 -43.32 39.87
C MET A 1 47.67 -43.22 40.34
N LYS A 2 46.72 -43.15 39.38
CA LYS A 2 45.23 -43.28 39.47
C LYS A 2 44.43 -41.98 39.78
N LYS A 3 43.95 -41.26 38.75
CA LYS A 3 42.61 -41.30 38.07
C LYS A 3 41.48 -40.68 38.93
N LEU A 4 41.03 -39.44 38.66
CA LEU A 4 39.90 -39.02 37.78
C LEU A 4 38.51 -39.53 38.20
N LEU A 5 37.67 -38.61 38.72
CA LEU A 5 36.19 -38.50 38.80
C LEU A 5 35.85 -37.77 40.14
N ASN A 6 34.97 -36.79 40.27
CA ASN A 6 33.69 -36.55 39.61
C ASN A 6 33.30 -35.07 39.78
N ILE A 7 33.33 -34.28 38.71
CA ILE A 7 32.74 -32.93 38.68
C ILE A 7 31.27 -33.13 38.29
N GLY A 8 30.39 -33.27 39.29
CA GLY A 8 28.93 -33.26 39.13
C GLY A 8 28.42 -31.85 39.44
N PHE A 9 28.28 -30.97 38.46
CA PHE A 9 27.10 -30.80 37.59
C PHE A 9 25.88 -30.25 38.36
N SER A 10 25.89 -28.94 38.68
CA SER A 10 24.68 -28.23 39.16
C SER A 10 24.61 -26.73 38.87
N ILE A 11 25.48 -26.14 38.03
CA ILE A 11 25.51 -24.66 37.88
C ILE A 11 25.01 -24.12 36.53
N VAL A 12 24.75 -24.94 35.50
CA VAL A 12 24.50 -24.37 34.17
C VAL A 12 23.29 -24.98 33.48
N LEU A 13 22.09 -24.69 33.97
CA LEU A 13 20.85 -24.84 33.17
C LEU A 13 19.79 -23.76 33.51
N PHE A 14 20.23 -22.55 33.85
CA PHE A 14 19.39 -21.35 33.75
C PHE A 14 19.96 -20.41 32.69
N GLY A 15 20.28 -20.96 31.53
CA GLY A 15 20.46 -20.19 30.29
C GLY A 15 19.08 -19.88 29.73
N GLY A 16 18.35 -19.00 30.41
CA GLY A 16 17.16 -18.38 29.83
C GLY A 16 17.60 -17.67 28.56
N PHE A 17 17.22 -18.22 27.42
CA PHE A 17 17.34 -17.54 26.13
C PHE A 17 16.40 -16.33 26.17
N LEU A 18 16.85 -15.24 26.77
CA LEU A 18 16.33 -13.91 26.49
C LEU A 18 16.88 -13.51 25.13
N VAL A 19 16.40 -14.18 24.08
CA VAL A 19 16.40 -13.61 22.74
C VAL A 19 15.49 -12.39 22.82
N SER A 20 16.08 -11.25 23.16
CA SER A 20 15.44 -9.97 22.91
C SER A 20 15.34 -9.84 21.40
N CYS A 21 14.17 -10.22 20.85
CA CYS A 21 13.80 -9.76 19.52
C CYS A 21 13.93 -8.24 19.60
N LYS A 22 14.91 -7.68 18.90
CA LYS A 22 14.95 -6.24 18.63
C LYS A 22 13.56 -5.96 18.06
N SER A 23 12.74 -5.25 18.83
CA SER A 23 11.54 -4.62 18.32
C SER A 23 12.08 -3.66 17.28
N ASP A 24 12.06 -4.06 16.02
CA ASP A 24 12.38 -3.18 14.92
C ASP A 24 11.49 -1.95 15.12
N ASP A 25 12.11 -0.79 15.36
CA ASP A 25 11.43 0.50 15.52
C ASP A 25 10.83 0.89 14.17
N TYR A 26 9.81 0.15 13.74
CA TYR A 26 8.98 0.50 12.63
C TYR A 26 8.03 1.60 13.09
N GLY A 27 8.05 2.71 12.36
CA GLY A 27 7.11 3.78 12.56
C GLY A 27 5.67 3.27 12.65
N THR A 28 4.99 3.57 13.74
CA THR A 28 3.60 3.22 13.95
C THR A 28 2.71 4.22 13.22
N VAL A 29 1.73 3.72 12.47
CA VAL A 29 0.73 4.57 11.80
C VAL A 29 -0.07 5.34 12.84
N GLN A 30 -0.03 6.68 12.74
CA GLN A 30 -0.75 7.59 13.62
C GLN A 30 -2.05 8.08 13.01
N SER A 31 -2.09 8.22 11.69
CA SER A 31 -3.27 8.73 10.99
C SER A 31 -3.31 8.29 9.53
N ILE A 32 -4.50 8.44 8.96
CA ILE A 32 -4.79 8.19 7.55
C ILE A 32 -5.40 9.47 6.98
N GLY A 33 -4.93 9.89 5.82
CA GLY A 33 -5.42 11.09 5.14
C GLY A 33 -5.55 10.89 3.64
N LYS A 34 -6.35 11.73 2.98
CA LYS A 34 -6.43 11.72 1.51
C LYS A 34 -5.10 12.14 0.91
N VAL A 35 -4.73 11.51 -0.20
CA VAL A 35 -3.60 11.91 -1.04
C VAL A 35 -4.09 12.06 -2.48
N LYS A 36 -3.66 13.13 -3.14
CA LYS A 36 -4.02 13.34 -4.54
C LYS A 36 -3.35 12.29 -5.42
N ILE A 37 -4.06 11.87 -6.46
CA ILE A 37 -3.50 11.07 -7.54
C ILE A 37 -2.96 12.04 -8.58
N ASP A 38 -1.64 12.14 -8.69
CA ASP A 38 -0.94 13.07 -9.58
C ASP A 38 -1.09 12.65 -11.05
N SER A 39 -1.08 11.35 -11.33
CA SER A 39 -1.32 10.83 -12.68
C SER A 39 -1.85 9.39 -12.68
N VAL A 40 -2.43 9.00 -13.82
CA VAL A 40 -3.02 7.66 -14.04
C VAL A 40 -2.58 7.12 -15.40
N LYS A 41 -2.09 5.88 -15.41
CA LYS A 41 -1.73 5.14 -16.61
C LYS A 41 -2.61 3.89 -16.75
N LEU A 42 -3.30 3.81 -17.89
CA LEU A 42 -3.99 2.60 -18.33
C LEU A 42 -3.06 1.80 -19.25
N VAL A 43 -3.27 0.48 -19.33
CA VAL A 43 -2.58 -0.35 -20.33
C VAL A 43 -3.22 -0.13 -21.71
N ASN A 44 -4.55 -0.22 -21.77
CA ASN A 44 -5.39 -0.02 -22.96
C ASN A 44 -6.65 0.76 -22.55
N ASP A 45 -7.29 1.40 -23.51
CA ASP A 45 -8.62 2.02 -23.37
C ASP A 45 -9.77 1.06 -23.70
N THR A 46 -9.44 -0.16 -24.13
CA THR A 46 -10.34 -1.25 -24.51
C THR A 46 -9.91 -2.55 -23.82
N MET A 47 -10.88 -3.35 -23.37
CA MET A 47 -10.61 -4.67 -22.80
C MET A 47 -11.79 -5.62 -22.94
N ASN A 48 -11.52 -6.93 -22.91
CA ASN A 48 -12.55 -7.95 -22.88
C ASN A 48 -13.24 -8.01 -21.50
N VAL A 49 -14.53 -8.30 -21.49
CA VAL A 49 -15.27 -8.61 -20.24
C VAL A 49 -14.62 -9.78 -19.50
N LEU A 50 -14.64 -9.76 -18.17
CA LEU A 50 -13.99 -10.74 -17.28
C LEU A 50 -12.45 -10.70 -17.30
N GLY A 51 -11.85 -9.90 -18.19
CA GLY A 51 -10.43 -9.65 -18.19
C GLY A 51 -9.99 -8.84 -16.97
N ILE A 52 -8.69 -8.88 -16.68
CA ILE A 52 -8.05 -8.02 -15.68
C ILE A 52 -7.16 -7.03 -16.42
N GLN A 53 -7.38 -5.74 -16.17
CA GLN A 53 -6.46 -4.69 -16.56
C GLN A 53 -5.87 -4.01 -15.33
N HIS A 54 -4.58 -3.71 -15.40
CA HIS A 54 -3.89 -2.96 -14.36
C HIS A 54 -3.97 -1.46 -14.64
N ILE A 55 -4.54 -0.71 -13.69
CA ILE A 55 -4.52 0.75 -13.70
C ILE A 55 -3.47 1.19 -12.70
N LYS A 56 -2.44 1.89 -13.17
CA LYS A 56 -1.39 2.44 -12.30
C LYS A 56 -1.71 3.88 -11.94
N THR A 57 -1.70 4.19 -10.64
CA THR A 57 -1.83 5.56 -10.13
C THR A 57 -0.51 5.99 -9.49
N TYR A 58 -0.20 7.27 -9.62
CA TYR A 58 1.02 7.86 -9.10
C TYR A 58 0.65 8.96 -8.12
N SER A 59 1.26 8.95 -6.93
CA SER A 59 1.05 9.96 -5.89
C SER A 59 2.38 10.32 -5.25
N SER A 60 2.54 11.58 -4.86
CA SER A 60 3.72 12.08 -4.17
C SER A 60 3.56 11.97 -2.66
N TYR A 61 4.59 11.45 -1.99
CA TYR A 61 4.64 11.24 -0.54
C TYR A 61 5.91 11.85 0.05
N GLN A 62 5.83 12.34 1.29
CA GLN A 62 7.03 12.70 2.05
C GLN A 62 7.76 11.43 2.48
N SER A 63 9.07 11.38 2.25
CA SER A 63 9.85 10.16 2.52
C SER A 63 9.95 9.88 4.02
N GLN A 64 10.16 8.60 4.36
CA GLN A 64 10.29 8.03 5.71
C GLN A 64 9.02 7.96 6.56
N CYS A 65 8.07 8.89 6.40
CA CYS A 65 6.90 8.98 7.29
C CYS A 65 5.56 8.70 6.60
N GLN A 66 5.50 8.71 5.26
CA GLN A 66 4.27 8.57 4.49
C GLN A 66 4.40 7.49 3.43
N GLY A 67 3.25 6.88 3.12
CA GLY A 67 3.13 5.95 2.02
C GLY A 67 1.68 5.64 1.70
N PHE A 68 1.46 4.75 0.74
CA PHE A 68 0.13 4.35 0.33
C PHE A 68 -0.56 3.52 1.41
N TYR A 69 -1.80 3.88 1.72
CA TYR A 69 -2.64 3.13 2.64
C TYR A 69 -3.69 2.29 1.92
N GLY A 70 -4.38 2.89 0.95
CA GLY A 70 -5.47 2.22 0.26
C GLY A 70 -6.24 3.15 -0.67
N TYR A 71 -7.21 2.58 -1.38
CA TYR A 71 -8.18 3.33 -2.15
C TYR A 71 -9.55 3.22 -1.50
N ASP A 72 -10.29 4.33 -1.54
CA ASP A 72 -11.74 4.29 -1.55
C ASP A 72 -12.19 4.22 -3.01
N TYR A 73 -12.82 3.10 -3.38
CA TYR A 73 -13.28 2.80 -4.73
C TYR A 73 -14.80 2.68 -4.73
N VAL A 74 -15.48 3.75 -5.14
CA VAL A 74 -16.94 3.87 -5.05
C VAL A 74 -17.59 3.61 -6.40
N TYR A 75 -18.62 2.77 -6.37
CA TYR A 75 -19.47 2.45 -7.51
C TYR A 75 -20.54 3.53 -7.64
N GLY A 76 -20.50 4.29 -8.73
CA GLY A 76 -21.54 5.25 -9.10
C GLY A 76 -22.66 4.62 -9.92
N ALA A 77 -23.47 5.46 -10.56
CA ALA A 77 -24.52 5.01 -11.46
C ALA A 77 -23.92 4.25 -12.67
N ASN A 78 -24.52 3.11 -13.02
CA ASN A 78 -24.14 2.28 -14.16
C ASN A 78 -22.64 1.92 -14.18
N PHE A 79 -21.86 2.61 -14.99
CA PHE A 79 -20.45 2.35 -15.30
C PHE A 79 -19.50 3.40 -14.71
N ASP A 80 -20.02 4.33 -13.90
CA ASP A 80 -19.21 5.36 -13.24
C ASP A 80 -18.49 4.81 -12.00
N ARG A 81 -17.22 5.20 -11.84
CA ARG A 81 -16.39 4.84 -10.69
C ARG A 81 -15.66 6.08 -10.20
N THR A 82 -15.67 6.31 -8.89
CA THR A 82 -14.83 7.33 -8.26
C THR A 82 -13.78 6.67 -7.39
N VAL A 83 -12.56 7.17 -7.48
CA VAL A 83 -11.39 6.60 -6.80
C VAL A 83 -10.68 7.70 -6.02
N THR A 84 -10.57 7.52 -4.71
CA THR A 84 -9.79 8.41 -3.83
C THR A 84 -8.66 7.60 -3.21
N ALA A 85 -7.42 8.07 -3.31
CA ALA A 85 -6.29 7.45 -2.64
C ALA A 85 -6.10 8.00 -1.23
N TYR A 86 -5.65 7.13 -0.34
CA TYR A 86 -5.30 7.47 1.04
C TYR A 86 -3.84 7.14 1.31
N LYS A 87 -3.22 7.97 2.14
CA LYS A 87 -1.88 7.77 2.68
C LYS A 87 -1.93 7.54 4.18
N TYR A 88 -1.00 6.72 4.67
CA TYR A 88 -0.71 6.67 6.10
C TYR A 88 0.32 7.74 6.45
N ILE A 89 0.33 8.13 7.73
CA ILE A 89 1.37 8.97 8.33
C ILE A 89 1.83 8.26 9.60
N THR A 90 3.13 8.03 9.75
CA THR A 90 3.73 7.41 10.94
C THR A 90 4.19 8.46 11.95
N ASN A 91 4.62 8.01 13.13
CA ASN A 91 5.28 8.83 14.14
C ASN A 91 6.74 9.19 13.81
N GLU A 92 7.34 8.53 12.82
CA GLU A 92 8.69 8.88 12.34
C GLU A 92 8.76 10.29 11.72
N PRO A 93 9.88 11.01 11.89
CA PRO A 93 10.07 12.32 11.27
C PRO A 93 10.08 12.21 9.74
N CYS A 94 9.28 13.04 9.08
CA CYS A 94 9.33 13.18 7.63
C CYS A 94 10.62 13.89 7.19
N THR A 95 11.25 13.41 6.12
CA THR A 95 12.31 14.20 5.45
C THR A 95 11.71 15.26 4.54
N GLN A 96 12.53 16.22 4.12
CA GLN A 96 12.15 17.21 3.09
C GLN A 96 12.04 16.58 1.68
N ALA A 97 12.60 15.38 1.47
CA ALA A 97 12.55 14.71 0.18
C ALA A 97 11.17 14.07 -0.06
N ASN A 98 10.64 14.28 -1.26
CA ASN A 98 9.46 13.57 -1.74
C ASN A 98 9.85 12.40 -2.63
N TYR A 99 9.03 11.35 -2.62
CA TYR A 99 9.10 10.27 -3.61
C TYR A 99 7.74 10.07 -4.26
N VAL A 100 7.74 9.55 -5.49
CA VAL A 100 6.52 9.17 -6.20
C VAL A 100 6.27 7.69 -5.93
N GLY A 101 5.19 7.39 -5.23
CA GLY A 101 4.71 6.03 -5.05
C GLY A 101 3.83 5.61 -6.22
N VAL A 102 3.98 4.36 -6.66
CA VAL A 102 3.16 3.74 -7.70
C VAL A 102 2.29 2.68 -7.06
N ASN A 103 0.99 2.77 -7.29
CA ASN A 103 0.03 1.81 -6.80
C ASN A 103 -0.86 1.32 -7.94
N GLN A 104 -1.46 0.15 -7.75
CA GLN A 104 -2.18 -0.56 -8.81
C GLN A 104 -3.59 -0.92 -8.38
N ILE A 105 -4.54 -0.69 -9.29
CA ILE A 105 -5.90 -1.21 -9.22
C ILE A 105 -6.01 -2.33 -10.24
N ASN A 106 -6.48 -3.50 -9.81
CA ASN A 106 -6.84 -4.60 -10.68
C ASN A 106 -8.29 -4.42 -11.11
N PHE A 107 -8.48 -3.79 -12.25
CA PHE A 107 -9.81 -3.54 -12.80
C PHE A 107 -10.33 -4.80 -13.49
N ASN A 108 -11.36 -5.41 -12.91
CA ASN A 108 -12.03 -6.61 -13.42
C ASN A 108 -13.56 -6.40 -13.49
N PRO A 109 -14.04 -5.68 -14.50
CA PRO A 109 -15.46 -5.50 -14.73
C PRO A 109 -16.16 -6.73 -15.34
N GLN A 110 -17.40 -6.95 -14.92
CA GLN A 110 -18.22 -8.11 -15.29
C GLN A 110 -19.30 -7.82 -16.34
N LYS A 111 -19.51 -6.54 -16.69
CA LYS A 111 -20.57 -6.11 -17.60
C LYS A 111 -19.97 -5.33 -18.77
N ARG A 112 -20.47 -5.58 -19.98
CA ARG A 112 -20.13 -4.78 -21.17
C ARG A 112 -20.62 -3.34 -21.00
N GLY A 113 -19.84 -2.40 -21.51
CA GLY A 113 -20.17 -0.98 -21.46
C GLY A 113 -18.95 -0.08 -21.38
N THR A 114 -19.20 1.22 -21.33
CA THR A 114 -18.16 2.24 -21.26
C THR A 114 -18.01 2.71 -19.82
N TYR A 115 -16.91 2.33 -19.17
CA TYR A 115 -16.60 2.69 -17.80
C TYR A 115 -15.91 4.03 -17.72
N THR A 116 -16.45 4.93 -16.89
CA THR A 116 -15.86 6.23 -16.59
C THR A 116 -15.27 6.20 -15.19
N LEU A 117 -13.94 6.24 -15.09
CA LEU A 117 -13.21 6.26 -13.83
C LEU A 117 -12.71 7.67 -13.54
N LYS A 118 -13.11 8.23 -12.40
CA LYS A 118 -12.70 9.55 -11.92
C LYS A 118 -11.79 9.38 -10.70
N PHE A 119 -10.54 9.82 -10.83
CA PHE A 119 -9.52 9.74 -9.79
C PHE A 119 -9.32 11.10 -9.14
N TRP A 120 -9.48 11.18 -7.81
CA TRP A 120 -9.40 12.46 -7.10
C TRP A 120 -7.99 13.05 -7.15
N ASN A 121 -7.89 14.32 -7.55
CA ASN A 121 -6.64 15.05 -7.74
C ASN A 121 -6.59 16.37 -6.94
N GLY A 122 -7.14 16.38 -5.73
CA GLY A 122 -7.11 17.55 -4.85
C GLY A 122 -8.28 18.52 -5.06
N GLY A 123 -8.84 19.03 -3.95
CA GLY A 123 -10.01 19.91 -3.99
C GLY A 123 -11.18 19.27 -4.73
N ASP A 124 -11.73 19.99 -5.71
CA ASP A 124 -12.83 19.52 -6.56
C ASP A 124 -12.34 18.92 -7.90
N ASN A 125 -11.02 18.69 -8.05
CA ASN A 125 -10.43 18.24 -9.30
C ASN A 125 -10.40 16.70 -9.42
N TRP A 126 -10.60 16.22 -10.64
CA TRP A 126 -10.61 14.79 -10.98
C TRP A 126 -9.86 14.52 -12.27
N ILE A 127 -9.05 13.46 -12.30
CA ILE A 127 -8.51 12.87 -13.54
C ILE A 127 -9.54 11.87 -14.04
N THR A 128 -10.06 12.06 -15.26
CA THR A 128 -11.03 11.14 -15.84
C THR A 128 -10.37 10.21 -16.86
N LYS A 129 -10.71 8.93 -16.78
CA LYS A 129 -10.26 7.87 -17.70
C LYS A 129 -11.46 7.04 -18.14
N THR A 130 -11.44 6.59 -19.39
CA THR A 130 -12.51 5.76 -19.96
C THR A 130 -11.94 4.42 -20.39
N ILE A 131 -12.67 3.34 -20.10
CA ILE A 131 -12.35 1.99 -20.58
C ILE A 131 -13.61 1.39 -21.21
N VAL A 132 -13.52 0.97 -22.46
CA VAL A 132 -14.61 0.31 -23.19
C VAL A 132 -14.48 -1.20 -23.02
N LEU A 133 -15.58 -1.83 -22.60
CA LEU A 133 -15.68 -3.29 -22.51
C LEU A 133 -16.46 -3.87 -23.67
N GLU A 134 -15.79 -4.77 -24.41
CA GLU A 134 -16.31 -5.52 -25.56
C GLU A 134 -16.52 -7.01 -25.24
#